data_AF-A0A0Q8PXD0-F1
#
_entry.id   AF-A0A0Q8PXD0-F1
#
_cell.length_a   1.000
_cell.length_b   1.000
_cell.length_c   1.000
_cell.angle_alpha   90.00
_cell.angle_beta   90.00
_cell.angle_gamma   90.00
#
_symmetry.space_group_name_H-M   'P 1'
#
loop_
_entity.id
_entity.type
_entity.pdbx_description
1 polymer ?
#
loop_
_entity_poly.entity_id
_entity_poly.type
_entity_poly.pdbx_seq_one_letter_code
_entity_poly.pdbx_strand_id
1 'polypeptide(L)'
;MRASFVTEISQLRNIAEAALPLAESDTEFIYALEALAAFEDLGVWQQTLNYLADGEAPLTCNQCADELLLQLDEVPPKVATWSADDGNRDVVAIEPAAGTPEARLWNLATIHGRTAVAQSLRFYFGSSQCPACGAQFNIGEAFA
;
A
#
# COMPACT_ATOMS: atom_id res chain seq x y z
N MET A 1 6.91 -16.35 -20.09
CA MET A 1 7.61 -15.06 -20.27
C MET A 1 8.46 -14.72 -19.05
N ARG A 2 7.92 -14.54 -17.83
CA ARG A 2 8.73 -14.30 -16.60
C ARG A 2 9.77 -15.40 -16.31
N ALA A 3 9.41 -16.66 -16.51
CA ALA A 3 10.30 -17.82 -16.37
C ALA A 3 11.55 -17.77 -17.28
N SER A 4 11.50 -17.02 -18.39
CA SER A 4 12.62 -16.86 -19.31
C SER A 4 13.63 -15.81 -18.84
N PHE A 5 13.30 -15.01 -17.83
CA PHE A 5 14.10 -13.89 -17.31
C PHE A 5 14.40 -14.03 -15.81
N VAL A 6 14.37 -15.25 -15.26
CA VAL A 6 14.51 -15.48 -13.81
C VAL A 6 15.83 -14.94 -13.27
N THR A 7 16.92 -15.08 -14.03
CA THR A 7 18.25 -14.60 -13.63
C THR A 7 18.28 -13.06 -13.60
N GLU A 8 17.78 -12.42 -14.64
CA GLU A 8 17.71 -10.97 -14.77
C GLU A 8 16.81 -10.35 -13.70
N ILE A 9 15.63 -10.94 -13.47
CA ILE A 9 14.71 -10.51 -12.40
C ILE A 9 15.39 -10.63 -11.04
N SER A 10 16.11 -11.72 -10.79
CA SER A 10 16.84 -11.90 -9.52
C SER A 10 17.96 -10.87 -9.35
N GLN A 11 18.67 -10.52 -10.43
CA GLN A 11 19.70 -9.47 -10.41
C GLN A 11 19.10 -8.10 -10.13
N LEU A 12 18.02 -7.74 -10.84
CA LEU A 12 17.33 -6.47 -10.66
C LEU A 12 16.70 -6.36 -9.27
N ARG A 13 16.13 -7.44 -8.74
CA ARG A 13 15.66 -7.51 -7.34
C ARG A 13 16.77 -7.16 -6.37
N ASN A 14 17.96 -7.77 -6.51
CA ASN A 14 19.09 -7.52 -5.63
C ASN A 14 19.57 -6.07 -5.70
N ILE A 15 19.57 -5.47 -6.90
CA ILE A 15 19.91 -4.06 -7.09
C ILE A 15 18.86 -3.16 -6.42
N ALA A 16 17.57 -3.45 -6.62
CA ALA A 16 16.48 -2.69 -6.02
C ALA A 16 16.52 -2.73 -4.49
N GLU A 17 16.73 -3.92 -3.90
CA GLU A 17 16.87 -4.07 -2.45
C GLU A 17 18.11 -3.35 -1.91
N ALA A 18 19.25 -3.41 -2.62
CA ALA A 18 20.45 -2.69 -2.25
C ALA A 18 20.33 -1.16 -2.38
N ALA A 19 19.35 -0.67 -3.16
CA ALA A 19 19.08 0.75 -3.34
C ALA A 19 18.18 1.35 -2.25
N LEU A 20 17.40 0.54 -1.51
CA LEU A 20 16.56 1.01 -0.40
C LEU A 20 17.27 1.95 0.61
N PRO A 21 18.49 1.64 1.11
CA PRO A 21 19.18 2.54 2.04
C PRO A 21 19.67 3.85 1.40
N LEU A 22 19.63 3.98 0.07
CA LEU A 22 20.08 5.18 -0.64
C LEU A 22 18.99 6.25 -0.75
N ALA A 23 17.73 5.93 -0.46
CA ALA A 23 16.65 6.90 -0.47
C ALA A 23 16.92 8.02 0.57
N GLU A 24 16.79 9.28 0.18
CA GLU A 24 17.01 10.43 1.07
C GLU A 24 15.72 10.81 1.81
N SER A 25 14.56 10.50 1.23
CA SER A 25 13.23 10.80 1.77
C SER A 25 12.35 9.56 1.88
N ASP A 26 11.25 9.68 2.63
CA ASP A 26 10.25 8.62 2.74
C ASP A 26 9.51 8.40 1.41
N THR A 27 9.27 9.47 0.64
CA THR A 27 8.73 9.39 -0.72
C THR A 27 9.65 8.58 -1.65
N GLU A 28 10.94 8.88 -1.67
CA GLU A 28 11.91 8.10 -2.46
C GLU A 28 11.99 6.64 -1.99
N PHE A 29 11.91 6.41 -0.68
CA PHE A 29 11.90 5.07 -0.11
C PHE A 29 10.66 4.28 -0.57
N ILE A 30 9.48 4.89 -0.59
CA ILE A 30 8.24 4.28 -1.08
C ILE A 30 8.37 3.86 -2.55
N TYR A 31 8.91 4.73 -3.42
CA TYR A 31 9.14 4.38 -4.82
C TYR A 31 10.15 3.24 -5.00
N ALA A 32 11.24 3.24 -4.20
CA ALA A 32 12.20 2.15 -4.22
C ALA A 32 11.58 0.83 -3.72
N LEU A 33 10.69 0.90 -2.73
CA LEU A 33 9.96 -0.23 -2.19
C LEU A 33 8.98 -0.81 -3.21
N GLU A 34 8.27 0.03 -3.97
CA GLU A 34 7.40 -0.38 -5.07
C GLU A 34 8.18 -1.09 -6.19
N ALA A 35 9.33 -0.54 -6.57
CA ALA A 35 10.21 -1.16 -7.57
C ALA A 35 10.67 -2.56 -7.12
N LEU A 36 11.03 -2.72 -5.84
CA LEU A 36 11.37 -4.03 -5.28
C LEU A 36 10.17 -4.99 -5.29
N ALA A 37 8.98 -4.51 -4.90
CA ALA A 37 7.75 -5.28 -4.89
C ALA A 37 7.42 -5.89 -6.27
N ALA A 38 7.68 -5.15 -7.36
CA ALA A 38 7.49 -5.63 -8.73
C ALA A 38 8.43 -6.79 -9.13
N PHE A 39 9.66 -6.79 -8.60
CA PHE A 39 10.58 -7.91 -8.80
C PHE A 39 10.25 -9.12 -7.91
N GLU A 40 9.61 -8.89 -6.76
CA GLU A 40 9.19 -9.94 -5.82
C GLU A 40 7.78 -10.49 -6.09
N ASP A 41 7.01 -9.90 -7.03
CA ASP A 41 5.64 -10.31 -7.39
C ASP A 41 4.66 -10.22 -6.20
N LEU A 42 4.71 -9.11 -5.47
CA LEU A 42 3.96 -8.90 -4.22
C LEU A 42 2.48 -8.54 -4.42
N GLY A 43 1.87 -8.97 -5.52
CA GLY A 43 0.45 -8.79 -5.81
C GLY A 43 0.07 -7.34 -6.08
N VAL A 44 -1.02 -6.86 -5.47
CA VAL A 44 -1.54 -5.50 -5.67
C VAL A 44 -0.54 -4.42 -5.27
N TRP A 45 0.25 -4.67 -4.24
CA TRP A 45 1.21 -3.70 -3.68
C TRP A 45 2.32 -3.29 -4.66
N GLN A 46 2.60 -4.13 -5.66
CA GLN A 46 3.63 -3.80 -6.66
C GLN A 46 3.22 -2.69 -7.65
N GLN A 47 1.96 -2.23 -7.58
CA GLN A 47 1.38 -1.25 -8.49
C GLN A 47 0.71 -0.07 -7.78
N THR A 48 0.63 -0.10 -6.45
CA THR A 48 -0.16 0.88 -5.70
C THR A 48 0.62 1.54 -4.58
N LEU A 49 1.89 1.18 -4.35
CA LEU A 49 2.65 1.74 -3.23
C LEU A 49 2.93 3.24 -3.44
N ASN A 50 3.00 3.72 -4.68
CA ASN A 50 3.12 5.15 -4.98
C ASN A 50 2.05 6.00 -4.29
N TYR A 51 0.83 5.50 -4.10
CA TYR A 51 -0.25 6.25 -3.45
C TYR A 51 0.05 6.62 -1.99
N LEU A 52 0.92 5.87 -1.31
CA LEU A 52 1.44 6.27 0.00
C LEU A 52 2.30 7.53 -0.06
N ALA A 53 3.00 7.75 -1.17
CA ALA A 53 3.77 8.97 -1.38
C ALA A 53 2.87 10.14 -1.82
N ASP A 54 1.78 9.85 -2.52
CA ASP A 54 0.81 10.84 -2.99
C ASP A 54 -0.12 11.35 -1.87
N GLY A 55 -0.26 10.60 -0.76
CA GLY A 55 -1.10 10.96 0.39
C GLY A 55 -2.57 10.57 0.23
N GLU A 56 -2.95 10.02 -0.93
CA GLU A 56 -4.28 9.51 -1.20
C GLU A 56 -4.26 8.38 -2.23
N ALA A 57 -5.25 7.47 -2.15
CA ALA A 57 -5.36 6.35 -3.06
C ALA A 57 -6.80 6.20 -3.59
N PRO A 58 -7.00 6.09 -4.92
CA PRO A 58 -8.32 5.78 -5.48
C PRO A 58 -8.65 4.31 -5.21
N LEU A 59 -9.90 4.07 -4.79
CA LEU A 59 -10.44 2.75 -4.49
C LEU A 59 -11.83 2.60 -5.14
N THR A 60 -12.32 1.37 -5.25
CA THR A 60 -13.70 1.08 -5.68
C THR A 60 -14.37 0.12 -4.71
N CYS A 61 -15.61 0.44 -4.31
CA CYS A 61 -16.37 -0.46 -3.45
C CYS A 61 -16.88 -1.67 -4.25
N ASN A 62 -16.40 -2.87 -3.91
CA ASN A 62 -16.84 -4.11 -4.57
C ASN A 62 -18.32 -4.49 -4.35
N GLN A 63 -19.04 -3.78 -3.46
CA GLN A 63 -20.46 -4.06 -3.17
C GLN A 63 -21.44 -3.12 -3.87
N CYS A 64 -21.10 -1.83 -3.99
CA CYS A 64 -21.99 -0.83 -4.60
C CYS A 64 -21.39 -0.12 -5.82
N ALA A 65 -20.14 -0.46 -6.19
CA ALA A 65 -19.37 0.14 -7.26
C ALA A 65 -19.08 1.64 -7.11
N ASP A 66 -19.30 2.20 -5.92
CA ASP A 66 -19.00 3.61 -5.67
C ASP A 66 -17.49 3.86 -5.67
N GLU A 67 -17.11 5.03 -6.19
CA GLU A 67 -15.73 5.50 -6.19
C GLU A 67 -15.36 6.01 -4.81
N LEU A 68 -14.28 5.47 -4.25
CA LEU A 68 -13.81 5.77 -2.92
C LEU A 68 -12.44 6.45 -2.99
N LEU A 69 -12.16 7.30 -2.01
CA LEU A 69 -10.85 7.91 -1.82
C LEU A 69 -10.32 7.53 -0.44
N LEU A 70 -9.18 6.85 -0.40
CA LEU A 70 -8.42 6.61 0.81
C LEU A 70 -7.52 7.82 1.08
N GLN A 71 -7.82 8.58 2.12
CA GLN A 71 -7.09 9.77 2.55
C GLN A 71 -6.03 9.36 3.58
N LEU A 72 -4.77 9.28 3.17
CA LEU A 72 -3.65 8.77 3.98
C LEU A 72 -2.99 9.84 4.85
N ASP A 73 -3.14 11.11 4.47
CA ASP A 73 -2.63 12.25 5.25
C ASP A 73 -3.48 12.58 6.50
N GLU A 74 -4.68 11.99 6.60
CA GLU A 74 -5.54 12.08 7.79
C GLU A 74 -4.99 11.23 8.94
N VAL A 75 -5.24 11.65 10.19
CA VAL A 75 -4.76 10.94 11.39
C VAL A 75 -5.94 10.64 12.33
N PRO A 76 -6.46 9.39 12.36
CA PRO A 76 -6.09 8.25 11.51
C PRO A 76 -6.58 8.42 10.06
N PRO A 77 -6.01 7.67 9.09
CA PRO A 77 -6.47 7.66 7.70
C PRO A 77 -7.96 7.36 7.57
N LYS A 78 -8.59 7.89 6.52
CA LYS A 78 -10.03 7.80 6.30
C LYS A 78 -10.36 7.34 4.89
N VAL A 79 -11.54 6.75 4.73
CA VAL A 79 -12.17 6.50 3.43
C VAL A 79 -13.35 7.45 3.27
N ALA A 80 -13.39 8.14 2.13
CA ALA A 80 -14.44 9.06 1.74
C ALA A 80 -15.07 8.65 0.40
N THR A 81 -16.25 9.19 0.10
CA THR A 81 -16.86 9.20 -1.25
C THR A 81 -16.81 10.63 -1.80
N TRP A 82 -17.22 10.82 -3.05
CA TRP A 82 -17.43 12.17 -3.61
C TRP A 82 -18.63 12.90 -3.00
N SER A 83 -19.54 12.17 -2.31
CA SER A 83 -20.71 12.72 -1.66
C SER A 83 -20.39 13.07 -0.20
N ALA A 84 -20.32 14.37 0.10
CA ALA A 84 -20.07 14.85 1.46
C ALA A 84 -21.12 14.36 2.48
N ASP A 85 -22.32 14.00 2.04
CA ASP A 85 -23.42 13.55 2.90
C ASP A 85 -23.19 12.14 3.47
N ASP A 86 -22.36 11.32 2.84
CA ASP A 86 -22.07 9.94 3.31
C ASP A 86 -21.12 9.92 4.51
N GLY A 87 -20.40 11.04 4.70
CA GLY A 87 -19.33 11.20 5.67
C GLY A 87 -18.10 10.32 5.36
N ASN A 88 -17.18 10.27 6.33
CA ASN A 88 -15.95 9.48 6.21
C ASN A 88 -15.99 8.28 7.16
N ARG A 89 -15.17 7.27 6.88
CA ARG A 89 -14.97 6.09 7.74
C ARG A 89 -13.50 5.96 8.08
N ASP A 90 -13.21 5.69 9.34
CA ASP A 90 -11.83 5.47 9.77
C ASP A 90 -11.27 4.17 9.16
N VAL A 91 -9.96 4.17 8.91
CA VAL A 91 -9.22 2.98 8.52
C VAL A 91 -8.72 2.27 9.77
N VAL A 92 -8.90 0.96 9.81
CA VAL A 92 -8.40 0.10 10.87
C VAL A 92 -7.06 -0.47 10.45
N ALA A 93 -5.99 -0.07 11.15
CA ALA A 93 -4.66 -0.63 10.94
C ALA A 93 -4.60 -2.11 11.33
N ILE A 94 -3.73 -2.86 10.64
CA ILE A 94 -3.44 -4.25 10.97
C ILE A 94 -1.99 -4.45 11.39
N GLU A 95 -1.72 -5.59 12.02
CA GLU A 95 -0.37 -6.11 12.15
C GLU A 95 -0.13 -7.11 11.01
N PRO A 96 0.82 -6.85 10.09
CA PRO A 96 1.08 -7.76 8.99
C PRO A 96 1.49 -9.16 9.48
N ALA A 97 0.80 -10.19 8.97
CA ALA A 97 1.09 -11.57 9.36
C ALA A 97 2.42 -12.06 8.77
N ALA A 98 3.21 -12.80 9.56
CA ALA A 98 4.49 -13.30 9.10
C ALA A 98 4.36 -14.15 7.82
N GLY A 99 5.24 -13.89 6.85
CA GLY A 99 5.27 -14.60 5.57
C GLY A 99 4.35 -14.03 4.48
N THR A 100 3.61 -12.94 4.75
CA THR A 100 2.81 -12.26 3.72
C THR A 100 3.60 -11.15 3.01
N PRO A 101 3.15 -10.71 1.81
CA PRO A 101 3.70 -9.53 1.14
C PRO A 101 3.73 -8.27 2.02
N GLU A 102 2.66 -8.05 2.80
CA GLU A 102 2.53 -6.93 3.72
C GLU A 102 3.62 -6.96 4.79
N ALA A 103 3.93 -8.14 5.35
CA ALA A 103 4.99 -8.29 6.33
C ALA A 103 6.38 -8.06 5.71
N ARG A 104 6.60 -8.45 4.46
CA ARG A 104 7.85 -8.16 3.74
C ARG A 104 8.07 -6.65 3.62
N LEU A 105 7.07 -5.91 3.15
CA LEU A 105 7.12 -4.47 2.97
C LEU A 105 7.29 -3.71 4.29
N TRP A 106 6.51 -4.10 5.30
CA TRP A 106 6.57 -3.50 6.63
C TRP A 106 7.92 -3.74 7.33
N ASN A 107 8.48 -4.95 7.21
CA ASN A 107 9.80 -5.26 7.76
C ASN A 107 10.91 -4.46 7.09
N LEU A 108 10.87 -4.26 5.77
CA LEU A 108 11.84 -3.43 5.06
C LEU A 108 11.80 -1.99 5.57
N ALA A 109 10.62 -1.39 5.68
CA ALA A 109 10.47 -0.05 6.26
C ALA A 109 11.04 0.02 7.69
N THR A 110 10.76 -1.00 8.51
CA THR A 110 11.23 -1.06 9.90
C THR A 110 12.76 -1.20 10.01
N ILE A 111 13.36 -2.12 9.25
CA ILE A 111 14.81 -2.38 9.25
C ILE A 111 15.59 -1.15 8.77
N HIS A 112 15.04 -0.40 7.82
CA HIS A 112 15.64 0.84 7.32
C HIS A 112 15.30 2.09 8.16
N GLY A 113 14.63 1.93 9.31
CA GLY A 113 14.34 3.04 10.22
C GLY A 113 13.27 4.01 9.72
N ARG A 114 12.46 3.61 8.73
CA ARG A 114 11.40 4.41 8.12
C ARG A 114 10.12 4.31 8.93
N THR A 115 10.13 4.83 10.16
CA THR A 115 9.05 4.65 11.13
C THR A 115 7.70 5.18 10.63
N ALA A 116 7.68 6.35 9.98
CA ALA A 116 6.45 6.92 9.43
C ALA A 116 5.86 6.02 8.33
N VAL A 117 6.69 5.58 7.38
CA VAL A 117 6.29 4.63 6.33
C VAL A 117 5.79 3.31 6.93
N ALA A 118 6.51 2.74 7.91
CA ALA A 118 6.11 1.51 8.58
C ALA A 118 4.74 1.66 9.28
N GLN A 119 4.44 2.82 9.85
CA GLN A 119 3.14 3.11 10.45
C GLN A 119 2.05 3.25 9.38
N SER A 120 2.29 4.01 8.31
CA SER A 120 1.32 4.19 7.22
C SER A 120 0.98 2.88 6.52
N LEU A 121 1.98 2.01 6.31
CA LEU A 121 1.76 0.68 5.72
C LEU A 121 0.74 -0.15 6.50
N ARG A 122 0.71 -0.06 7.84
CA ARG A 122 -0.26 -0.82 8.65
C ARG A 122 -1.70 -0.39 8.39
N PHE A 123 -1.93 0.90 8.14
CA PHE A 123 -3.24 1.40 7.70
C PHE A 123 -3.50 1.05 6.24
N TYR A 124 -2.49 1.15 5.37
CA TYR A 124 -2.62 0.85 3.94
C TYR A 124 -3.01 -0.60 3.66
N PHE A 125 -2.53 -1.53 4.49
CA PHE A 125 -2.90 -2.95 4.44
C PHE A 125 -4.18 -3.27 5.20
N GLY A 126 -4.77 -2.26 5.83
CA GLY A 126 -5.89 -2.40 6.74
C GLY A 126 -7.23 -2.58 6.05
N SER A 127 -8.28 -2.28 6.80
CA SER A 127 -9.66 -2.37 6.35
C SER A 127 -10.45 -1.12 6.70
N SER A 128 -11.56 -0.91 6.01
CA SER A 128 -12.50 0.15 6.33
C SER A 128 -13.93 -0.26 5.92
N GLN A 129 -14.85 0.70 5.98
CA GLN A 129 -16.22 0.56 5.51
C GLN A 129 -16.48 1.55 4.39
N CYS A 130 -17.28 1.15 3.41
CA CYS A 130 -17.78 2.06 2.39
C CYS A 130 -18.72 3.09 3.06
N PRO A 131 -18.47 4.40 2.94
CA PRO A 131 -19.36 5.39 3.53
C PRO A 131 -20.78 5.33 2.97
N ALA A 132 -20.93 5.08 1.66
CA ALA A 132 -22.21 5.01 0.96
C ALA A 132 -23.08 3.80 1.35
N CYS A 133 -22.53 2.57 1.35
CA CYS A 133 -23.31 1.35 1.59
C CYS A 133 -23.04 0.64 2.92
N GLY A 134 -22.04 1.07 3.68
CA GLY A 134 -21.65 0.49 4.97
C GLY A 134 -20.94 -0.86 4.89
N ALA A 135 -20.69 -1.40 3.70
CA ALA A 135 -19.99 -2.67 3.54
C ALA A 135 -18.54 -2.59 4.02
N GLN A 136 -18.09 -3.59 4.77
CA GLN A 136 -16.69 -3.74 5.15
C GLN A 136 -15.86 -4.26 3.98
N PHE A 137 -14.62 -3.79 3.87
CA PHE A 137 -13.67 -4.26 2.86
C PHE A 137 -12.22 -4.12 3.34
N ASN A 138 -11.34 -4.96 2.80
CA ASN A 138 -9.89 -4.79 2.93
C ASN A 138 -9.40 -3.85 1.84
N ILE A 139 -8.50 -2.92 2.17
CA ILE A 139 -8.02 -1.92 1.20
C ILE A 139 -7.38 -2.58 -0.02
N GLY A 140 -6.59 -3.63 0.18
CA GLY A 140 -5.94 -4.38 -0.89
C GLY A 140 -6.91 -4.96 -1.94
N GLU A 141 -8.14 -5.30 -1.53
CA GLU A 141 -9.18 -5.85 -2.42
C GLU A 141 -9.97 -4.76 -3.15
N ALA A 142 -9.86 -3.50 -2.72
CA ALA A 142 -10.59 -2.36 -3.27
C ALA A 142 -9.77 -1.58 -4.31
N PHE A 143 -8.52 -1.96 -4.56
CA PHE A 143 -7.78 -1.52 -5.74
C PHE A 143 -8.30 -2.26 -6.98
N ALA A 144 -8.69 -1.49 -8.00
CA ALA A 144 -9.26 -1.97 -9.26
C ALA A 144 -8.21 -2.46 -10.25
#